data_AF-A0A2H0V7S0-F1
#
_entry.id   AF-A0A2H0V7S0-F1
#
_cell.length_a   1.000
_cell.length_b   1.000
_cell.length_c   1.000
_cell.angle_alpha   90.00
_cell.angle_beta   90.00
_cell.angle_gamma   90.00
#
_symmetry.space_group_name_H-M   'P 1'
#
loop_
_entity.id
_entity.type
_entity.pdbx_description
1 polymer ?
#
loop_
_entity_poly.entity_id
_entity_poly.type
_entity_poly.pdbx_seq_one_letter_code
_entity_poly.pdbx_strand_id
1 'polypeptide(L)'
;MPKKISKKTKNSKNKTKYIFVVGGVMSGVGKGVAAASMGRVLIGKGYNVSAIKIDPYINIDAGTMNPTEHGETFVTDDKDETDQDVGNYERFLNRDIHKENYMTTGRVYLSLITRERNLEFGGKCVEVVPHIPLEVIRRIKIAADKDKADIVIIEIGGTVGEYQNMVF
;
A
#
# COMPACT_ATOMS: atom_id res chain seq x y z
N MET A 1 44.71 23.65 -15.01
CA MET A 1 43.44 22.89 -15.15
C MET A 1 42.73 22.85 -13.80
N PRO A 2 41.53 23.42 -13.63
CA PRO A 2 40.85 23.38 -12.35
C PRO A 2 40.25 22.00 -12.11
N LYS A 3 40.55 21.41 -10.94
CA LYS A 3 39.99 20.15 -10.47
C LYS A 3 38.48 20.30 -10.30
N LYS A 4 37.69 19.46 -10.98
CA LYS A 4 36.25 19.31 -10.72
C LYS A 4 36.05 18.86 -9.27
N ILE A 5 35.59 19.77 -8.42
CA ILE A 5 35.12 19.45 -7.08
C ILE A 5 33.81 18.67 -7.24
N SER A 6 33.85 17.35 -7.09
CA SER A 6 32.63 16.55 -6.99
C SER A 6 31.94 16.92 -5.67
N LYS A 7 30.87 17.72 -5.74
CA LYS A 7 29.94 17.86 -4.61
C LYS A 7 29.20 16.52 -4.45
N LYS A 8 29.77 15.61 -3.65
CA LYS A 8 28.98 14.56 -2.99
C LYS A 8 28.09 15.28 -1.97
N THR A 9 26.89 15.67 -2.37
CA THR A 9 25.86 16.12 -1.44
C THR A 9 25.51 14.92 -0.55
N LYS A 10 25.88 15.03 0.72
CA LYS A 10 25.46 14.12 1.78
C LYS A 10 23.92 14.12 1.80
N ASN A 11 23.29 13.05 1.34
CA ASN A 11 21.86 12.84 1.58
C ASN A 11 21.69 12.56 3.07
N SER A 12 21.22 13.56 3.83
CA SER A 12 20.44 13.27 5.02
C SER A 12 19.27 12.40 4.56
N LYS A 13 19.09 11.19 5.10
CA LYS A 13 17.91 10.38 4.82
C LYS A 13 16.67 11.24 5.07
N ASN A 14 16.03 11.72 4.01
CA ASN A 14 14.78 12.43 4.12
C ASN A 14 13.76 11.44 4.66
N LYS A 15 13.03 11.85 5.70
CA LYS A 15 11.92 11.06 6.24
C LYS A 15 10.88 10.85 5.14
N THR A 16 10.55 9.60 4.84
CA THR A 16 9.53 9.22 3.85
C THR A 16 8.23 10.00 4.10
N LYS A 17 7.65 10.51 3.02
CA LYS A 17 6.37 11.22 3.04
C LYS A 17 5.26 10.28 2.60
N TYR A 18 4.06 10.49 3.14
CA TYR A 18 2.90 9.66 2.86
C TYR A 18 1.78 10.54 2.31
N ILE A 19 1.19 10.12 1.20
CA ILE A 19 0.02 10.76 0.59
C ILE A 19 -1.13 9.76 0.64
N PHE A 20 -2.17 10.07 1.40
CA PHE A 20 -3.36 9.23 1.49
C PHE A 20 -4.39 9.68 0.46
N VAL A 21 -4.88 8.73 -0.34
CA VAL A 21 -5.91 8.92 -1.35
C VAL A 21 -7.15 8.16 -0.91
N VAL A 22 -8.23 8.89 -0.64
CA VAL A 22 -9.50 8.35 -0.16
C VAL A 22 -10.63 8.74 -1.11
N GLY A 23 -11.64 7.88 -1.21
CA GLY A 23 -12.80 8.07 -2.08
C GLY A 23 -14.02 8.63 -1.40
N GLY A 24 -14.65 9.65 -1.96
CA GLY A 24 -15.99 10.09 -1.55
C GLY A 24 -17.08 9.64 -2.51
N VAL A 25 -18.32 9.62 -2.02
CA VAL A 25 -19.58 9.45 -2.78
C VAL A 25 -19.80 8.06 -3.39
N MET A 26 -18.95 7.61 -4.31
CA MET A 26 -19.14 6.35 -5.04
C MET A 26 -17.81 5.69 -5.39
N SER A 27 -17.76 4.35 -5.36
CA SER A 27 -16.62 3.58 -5.83
C SER A 27 -16.56 3.52 -7.38
N GLY A 28 -15.39 3.20 -7.95
CA GLY A 28 -15.22 3.03 -9.40
C GLY A 28 -15.04 4.31 -10.23
N VAL A 29 -14.94 5.49 -9.61
CA VAL A 29 -14.82 6.78 -10.33
C VAL A 29 -13.41 7.03 -10.90
N GLY A 30 -12.40 6.24 -10.50
CA GLY A 30 -11.02 6.37 -11.01
C GLY A 30 -9.97 6.79 -9.99
N LYS A 31 -10.14 6.41 -8.71
CA LYS A 31 -9.17 6.70 -7.63
C LYS A 31 -7.78 6.14 -7.93
N GLY A 32 -7.69 4.87 -8.31
CA GLY A 32 -6.42 4.21 -8.63
C GLY A 32 -5.67 4.92 -9.75
N VAL A 33 -6.35 5.26 -10.85
CA VAL A 33 -5.75 6.00 -11.98
C VAL A 33 -5.28 7.40 -11.56
N ALA A 34 -6.05 8.12 -10.75
CA ALA A 34 -5.65 9.44 -10.24
C ALA A 34 -4.42 9.33 -9.32
N ALA A 35 -4.40 8.34 -8.42
CA ALA A 35 -3.27 8.06 -7.53
C ALA A 35 -2.00 7.70 -8.32
N ALA A 36 -2.13 6.82 -9.32
CA ALA A 36 -1.05 6.41 -10.21
C ALA A 36 -0.50 7.59 -11.03
N SER A 37 -1.38 8.45 -11.56
CA SER A 37 -1.02 9.66 -12.30
C SER A 37 -0.24 10.66 -11.45
N MET A 38 -0.67 10.87 -10.21
CA MET A 38 0.06 11.70 -9.24
C MET A 38 1.47 11.14 -8.98
N GLY A 39 1.59 9.82 -8.83
CA GLY A 39 2.88 9.16 -8.69
C GLY A 39 3.79 9.36 -9.91
N ARG A 40 3.25 9.25 -11.13
CA ARG A 40 4.01 9.53 -12.37
C ARG A 40 4.58 10.94 -12.40
N VAL A 41 3.80 11.95 -11.99
CA VAL A 41 4.25 13.34 -11.93
C VAL A 41 5.39 13.51 -10.91
N LEU A 42 5.29 12.85 -9.75
CA LEU A 42 6.33 12.89 -8.72
C LEU A 42 7.63 12.20 -9.16
N ILE A 43 7.53 11.08 -9.87
CA ILE A 43 8.69 10.42 -10.52
C ILE A 43 9.33 11.35 -11.54
N GLY A 44 8.53 12.06 -12.34
CA GLY A 44 9.02 13.08 -13.28
C GLY A 44 9.78 14.24 -12.61
N LYS A 45 9.57 14.45 -11.31
CA LYS A 45 10.32 15.42 -10.47
C LYS A 45 11.57 14.82 -9.81
N GLY A 46 11.86 13.54 -10.04
CA GLY A 46 13.05 12.86 -9.53
C GLY A 46 12.90 12.24 -8.13
N TYR A 47 11.67 12.08 -7.62
CA TYR A 47 11.43 11.36 -6.37
C TYR A 47 11.36 9.85 -6.58
N ASN A 48 11.87 9.06 -5.63
CA ASN A 48 11.56 7.64 -5.56
C ASN A 48 10.16 7.44 -4.97
N VAL A 49 9.21 7.02 -5.80
CA VAL A 49 7.80 6.89 -5.41
C VAL A 49 7.41 5.42 -5.32
N SER A 50 6.65 5.08 -4.29
CA SER A 50 5.94 3.81 -4.18
C SER A 50 4.44 4.03 -4.04
N ALA A 51 3.66 3.00 -4.34
CA ALA A 51 2.22 2.95 -4.10
C ALA A 51 1.88 1.79 -3.17
N ILE A 52 0.84 1.96 -2.36
CA ILE A 52 0.23 0.94 -1.52
C ILE A 52 -1.27 0.97 -1.78
N LYS A 53 -1.85 -0.21 -2.01
CA LYS A 53 -3.29 -0.40 -2.12
C LYS A 53 -3.81 -1.09 -0.86
N ILE A 54 -4.78 -0.46 -0.22
CA ILE A 54 -5.52 -1.01 0.92
C ILE A 54 -6.93 -1.31 0.44
N ASP A 55 -7.33 -2.57 0.46
CA ASP A 55 -8.70 -2.96 0.14
C ASP A 55 -9.46 -3.43 1.38
N PRO A 56 -10.65 -2.90 1.64
CA PRO A 56 -11.40 -3.24 2.83
C PRO A 56 -12.05 -4.64 2.79
N TYR A 57 -11.74 -5.47 1.80
CA TYR A 57 -12.29 -6.82 1.63
C TYR A 57 -11.73 -7.82 2.66
N ILE A 58 -12.57 -8.77 3.08
CA ILE A 58 -12.20 -9.85 4.01
C ILE A 58 -11.36 -10.93 3.31
N ASN A 59 -11.40 -11.03 1.98
CA ASN A 59 -10.52 -11.92 1.23
C ASN A 59 -9.05 -11.62 1.54
N ILE A 60 -8.22 -12.67 1.62
CA ILE A 60 -6.79 -12.53 1.84
C ILE A 60 -6.11 -11.99 0.58
N ASP A 61 -6.63 -12.31 -0.59
CA ASP A 61 -6.12 -11.96 -1.90
C ASP A 61 -7.29 -11.83 -2.87
N ALA A 62 -7.00 -11.38 -4.10
CA ALA A 62 -8.02 -11.29 -5.14
C ALA A 62 -8.28 -12.62 -5.87
N GLY A 63 -7.52 -13.69 -5.59
CA GLY A 63 -7.57 -14.95 -6.35
C GLY A 63 -8.87 -15.75 -6.16
N THR A 64 -9.58 -15.52 -5.06
CA THR A 64 -10.85 -16.20 -4.75
C THR A 64 -12.08 -15.44 -5.23
N MET A 65 -11.92 -14.24 -5.80
CA MET A 65 -13.00 -13.38 -6.22
C MET A 65 -13.43 -13.69 -7.66
N ASN A 66 -14.72 -13.51 -7.96
CA ASN A 66 -15.21 -13.67 -9.33
C ASN A 66 -14.71 -12.50 -10.22
N PRO A 67 -13.91 -12.76 -11.27
CA PRO A 67 -13.33 -11.69 -12.09
C PRO A 67 -14.36 -10.87 -12.87
N THR A 68 -15.53 -11.46 -13.16
CA THR A 68 -16.61 -10.76 -13.87
C THR A 68 -17.33 -9.73 -13.02
N GLU A 69 -17.27 -9.89 -11.69
CA GLU A 69 -17.94 -9.01 -10.73
C GLU A 69 -16.98 -7.98 -10.13
N HIS A 70 -15.74 -8.39 -9.87
CA HIS A 70 -14.77 -7.60 -9.11
C HIS A 70 -13.58 -7.08 -9.93
N GLY A 71 -13.51 -7.42 -11.22
CA GLY A 71 -12.40 -7.07 -12.09
C GLY A 71 -11.31 -8.13 -12.12
N GLU A 72 -10.27 -7.89 -12.92
CA GLU A 72 -9.19 -8.84 -13.10
C GLU A 72 -8.34 -8.99 -11.82
N THR A 73 -7.87 -10.21 -11.56
CA THR A 73 -6.79 -10.46 -10.60
C THR A 73 -5.46 -10.11 -11.26
N PHE A 74 -4.70 -9.19 -10.66
CA PHE A 74 -3.36 -8.84 -11.12
C PHE A 74 -2.31 -9.62 -10.33
N VAL A 75 -1.37 -10.26 -11.04
CA VAL A 75 -0.31 -11.07 -10.42
C VAL A 75 1.01 -10.32 -10.47
N THR A 76 1.61 -10.06 -9.31
CA THR A 76 2.92 -9.39 -9.19
C THR A 76 4.09 -10.34 -9.50
N ASP A 77 5.28 -9.80 -9.74
CA ASP A 77 6.49 -10.60 -9.98
C ASP A 77 6.83 -11.55 -8.80
N ASP A 78 6.50 -11.14 -7.56
CA ASP A 78 6.64 -11.98 -6.37
C ASP A 78 5.48 -12.96 -6.14
N LYS A 79 4.65 -13.16 -7.18
CA LYS A 79 3.56 -14.13 -7.30
C LYS A 79 2.38 -13.87 -6.37
N ASP A 80 2.15 -12.62 -6.01
CA ASP A 80 1.02 -12.23 -5.19
C ASP A 80 -0.21 -11.96 -6.07
N GLU A 81 -1.38 -12.41 -5.63
CA GLU A 81 -2.65 -12.19 -6.32
C GLU A 81 -3.35 -10.96 -5.73
N THR A 82 -3.44 -9.91 -6.54
CA THR A 82 -3.81 -8.55 -6.10
C THR A 82 -4.95 -7.97 -6.93
N ASP A 83 -5.51 -6.85 -6.46
CA ASP A 83 -6.48 -6.07 -7.23
C ASP A 83 -5.83 -5.44 -8.49
N GLN A 84 -6.63 -5.27 -9.55
CA GLN A 84 -6.22 -4.65 -10.82
C GLN A 84 -5.55 -3.28 -10.68
N ASP A 85 -5.86 -2.50 -9.62
CA ASP A 85 -5.23 -1.21 -9.37
C ASP A 85 -3.71 -1.33 -9.15
N VAL A 86 -3.22 -2.47 -8.67
CA VAL A 86 -1.77 -2.75 -8.58
C VAL A 86 -1.12 -2.70 -9.97
N GLY A 87 -1.78 -3.25 -10.99
CA GLY A 87 -1.32 -3.16 -12.37
C GLY A 87 -1.28 -1.71 -12.89
N ASN A 88 -2.21 -0.86 -12.47
CA ASN A 88 -2.17 0.57 -12.80
C ASN A 88 -0.94 1.24 -12.17
N TYR A 89 -0.61 0.90 -10.92
CA TYR A 89 0.59 1.42 -10.27
C TYR A 89 1.87 0.99 -10.97
N GLU A 90 2.03 -0.28 -11.32
CA GLU A 90 3.23 -0.73 -12.05
C GLU A 90 3.40 -0.01 -13.39
N ARG A 91 2.32 0.10 -14.17
CA ARG A 91 2.34 0.76 -15.49
C ARG A 91 2.72 2.24 -15.41
N PHE A 92 2.18 2.98 -14.43
CA PHE A 92 2.42 4.42 -14.31
C PHE A 92 3.75 4.73 -13.60
N LEU A 93 4.08 3.97 -12.56
CA LEU A 93 5.31 4.17 -11.80
C LEU A 93 6.52 3.57 -12.53
N ASN A 94 6.30 2.68 -13.50
CA ASN A 94 7.35 1.96 -14.23
C ASN A 94 8.32 1.26 -13.27
N ARG A 95 7.75 0.50 -12.33
CA ARG A 95 8.44 -0.29 -11.32
C ARG A 95 7.55 -1.44 -10.87
N ASP A 96 8.18 -2.48 -10.39
CA ASP A 96 7.47 -3.60 -9.79
C ASP A 96 6.88 -3.18 -8.43
N ILE A 97 5.68 -3.68 -8.16
CA ILE A 97 4.99 -3.58 -6.89
C ILE A 97 4.95 -4.99 -6.30
N HIS A 98 5.24 -5.10 -5.00
CA HIS A 98 5.36 -6.38 -4.32
C HIS A 98 4.23 -6.61 -3.32
N LYS A 99 4.13 -7.82 -2.79
CA LYS A 99 3.09 -8.19 -1.80
C LYS A 99 2.99 -7.27 -0.58
N GLU A 100 4.07 -6.61 -0.17
CA GLU A 100 4.05 -5.69 0.97
C GLU A 100 3.26 -4.41 0.68
N ASN A 101 3.10 -4.07 -0.60
CA ASN A 101 2.36 -2.90 -1.08
C ASN A 101 0.85 -3.18 -1.23
N TYR A 102 0.42 -4.44 -1.12
CA TYR A 102 -0.98 -4.82 -1.21
C TYR A 102 -1.47 -5.38 0.13
N MET A 103 -2.53 -4.78 0.66
CA MET A 103 -3.13 -5.25 1.90
C MET A 103 -4.65 -5.27 1.82
N THR A 104 -5.22 -6.29 2.45
CA THR A 104 -6.65 -6.44 2.62
C THR A 104 -6.99 -6.51 4.10
N THR A 105 -8.26 -6.27 4.46
CA THR A 105 -8.77 -6.58 5.79
C THR A 105 -8.45 -8.04 6.17
N GLY A 106 -8.68 -8.97 5.25
CA GLY A 106 -8.35 -10.39 5.44
C GLY A 106 -6.91 -10.65 5.88
N ARG A 107 -5.93 -10.06 5.18
CA ARG A 107 -4.49 -10.19 5.50
C ARG A 107 -4.15 -9.64 6.87
N VAL A 108 -4.72 -8.49 7.22
CA VAL A 108 -4.45 -7.83 8.51
C VAL A 108 -5.00 -8.68 9.65
N TYR A 109 -6.24 -9.15 9.54
CA TYR A 109 -6.86 -10.00 10.54
C TYR A 109 -6.14 -11.35 10.67
N LEU A 110 -5.85 -12.02 9.55
CA LEU A 110 -5.14 -13.30 9.56
C LEU A 110 -3.80 -13.16 10.29
N SER A 111 -3.05 -12.09 10.02
CA SER A 111 -1.78 -11.83 10.68
C SER A 111 -1.91 -11.62 12.18
N LEU A 112 -2.89 -10.83 12.64
CA LEU A 112 -3.10 -10.61 14.07
C LEU A 112 -3.54 -11.90 14.78
N ILE A 113 -4.48 -12.65 14.19
CA ILE A 113 -4.98 -13.91 14.74
C ILE A 113 -3.84 -14.93 14.83
N THR A 114 -2.99 -15.01 13.79
CA THR A 114 -1.84 -15.94 13.77
C THR A 114 -0.86 -15.61 14.89
N ARG A 115 -0.49 -14.33 15.03
CA ARG A 115 0.42 -13.85 16.08
C ARG A 115 -0.16 -14.08 17.47
N GLU A 116 -1.47 -13.91 17.61
CA GLU A 116 -2.19 -14.18 18.85
C GLU A 116 -2.16 -15.66 19.23
N ARG A 117 -2.44 -16.55 18.29
CA ARG A 117 -2.29 -18.01 18.50
C ARG A 117 -0.86 -18.43 18.82
N ASN A 118 0.13 -17.70 18.32
CA ASN A 118 1.55 -17.90 18.64
C ASN A 118 1.99 -17.26 19.98
N LEU A 119 1.05 -16.76 20.80
CA LEU A 119 1.29 -16.10 22.09
C LEU A 119 2.16 -14.84 22.03
N GLU A 120 2.27 -14.17 20.86
CA GLU A 120 3.10 -12.98 20.68
C GLU A 120 2.59 -11.75 21.46
N PHE A 121 1.34 -11.76 21.91
CA PHE A 121 0.76 -10.69 22.74
C PHE A 121 0.84 -10.99 24.24
N GLY A 122 1.54 -12.05 24.65
CA GLY A 122 1.75 -12.39 26.07
C GLY A 122 0.45 -12.70 26.83
N GLY A 123 -0.52 -13.33 26.15
CA GLY A 123 -1.82 -13.69 26.73
C GLY A 123 -2.79 -12.51 26.93
N LYS A 124 -2.44 -11.31 26.45
CA LYS A 124 -3.34 -10.14 26.49
C LYS A 124 -4.42 -10.24 25.41
N CYS A 125 -5.55 -9.58 25.65
CA CYS A 125 -6.63 -9.46 24.68
C CYS A 125 -6.16 -8.70 23.44
N VAL A 126 -6.47 -9.23 22.26
CA VAL A 126 -6.23 -8.57 20.97
C VAL A 126 -7.54 -7.98 20.49
N GLU A 127 -7.59 -6.66 20.43
CA GLU A 127 -8.77 -5.86 20.10
C GLU A 127 -8.62 -5.18 18.73
N VAL A 128 -9.75 -4.80 18.11
CA VAL A 128 -9.78 -4.05 16.84
C VAL A 128 -8.96 -2.76 16.95
N VAL A 129 -9.20 -1.96 18.00
CA VAL A 129 -8.38 -0.80 18.35
C VAL A 129 -7.62 -1.16 19.63
N PRO A 130 -6.29 -1.01 19.68
CA PRO A 130 -5.43 -0.38 18.68
C PRO A 130 -4.79 -1.34 17.66
N HIS A 131 -5.00 -2.65 17.76
CA HIS A 131 -4.11 -3.62 17.10
C HIS A 131 -4.23 -3.64 15.58
N ILE A 132 -5.42 -3.42 15.01
CA ILE A 132 -5.59 -3.35 13.55
C ILE A 132 -4.89 -2.11 12.97
N PRO A 133 -5.17 -0.88 13.44
CA PRO A 133 -4.42 0.29 12.97
C PRO A 133 -2.91 0.16 13.13
N LEU A 134 -2.43 -0.42 14.25
CA LEU A 134 -1.01 -0.65 14.46
C LEU A 134 -0.41 -1.63 13.46
N GLU A 135 -1.12 -2.69 13.08
CA GLU A 135 -0.69 -3.64 12.07
C GLU A 135 -0.67 -3.02 10.66
N VAL A 136 -1.68 -2.20 10.33
CA VAL A 136 -1.72 -1.43 9.07
C VAL A 136 -0.52 -0.47 8.99
N ILE A 137 -0.26 0.31 10.05
CA ILE A 137 0.89 1.22 10.14
C ILE A 137 2.20 0.44 10.01
N ARG A 138 2.31 -0.74 10.62
CA ARG A 138 3.50 -1.61 10.51
C ARG A 138 3.75 -2.02 9.06
N ARG A 139 2.71 -2.45 8.35
CA ARG A 139 2.79 -2.86 6.93
C ARG A 139 3.18 -1.70 6.01
N ILE A 140 2.56 -0.52 6.19
CA ILE A 140 2.90 0.69 5.44
C ILE A 140 4.40 1.03 5.59
N LYS A 141 4.94 0.94 6.81
CA LYS A 141 6.36 1.22 7.07
C LYS A 141 7.27 0.18 6.41
N ILE A 142 6.92 -1.11 6.49
CA ILE A 142 7.71 -2.19 5.87
C ILE A 142 7.78 -2.00 4.35
N ALA A 143 6.65 -1.71 3.70
CA ALA A 143 6.61 -1.46 2.26
C ALA A 143 7.47 -0.24 1.88
N ALA A 144 7.32 0.87 2.62
CA ALA A 144 8.10 2.08 2.41
C ALA A 144 9.62 1.84 2.52
N ASP A 145 10.04 1.09 3.54
CA ASP A 145 11.44 0.77 3.80
C ASP A 145 12.03 -0.17 2.74
N LYS A 146 11.26 -1.20 2.33
CA LYS A 146 11.65 -2.16 1.29
C LYS A 146 11.90 -1.45 -0.04
N ASP A 147 11.02 -0.51 -0.38
CA ASP A 147 11.07 0.28 -1.60
C ASP A 147 12.06 1.46 -1.55
N LYS A 148 12.60 1.75 -0.36
CA LYS A 148 13.44 2.94 -0.09
C LYS A 148 12.78 4.23 -0.59
N ALA A 149 11.46 4.31 -0.46
CA ALA A 149 10.65 5.36 -1.07
C ALA A 149 10.85 6.71 -0.36
N ASP A 150 10.99 7.77 -1.15
CA ASP A 150 10.91 9.15 -0.67
C ASP A 150 9.46 9.52 -0.37
N ILE A 151 8.53 9.04 -1.21
CA ILE A 151 7.08 9.29 -1.13
C ILE A 151 6.33 7.97 -1.35
N VAL A 152 5.37 7.68 -0.48
CA VAL A 152 4.44 6.56 -0.63
C VAL A 152 3.03 7.10 -0.81
N ILE A 153 2.40 6.72 -1.92
CA ILE A 153 0.99 7.00 -2.18
C ILE A 153 0.19 5.81 -1.65
N ILE A 154 -0.74 6.06 -0.73
CA ILE A 154 -1.56 5.03 -0.10
C ILE A 154 -3.00 5.26 -0.53
N GLU A 155 -3.51 4.35 -1.37
CA GLU A 155 -4.91 4.37 -1.76
C GLU A 155 -5.72 3.48 -0.83
N ILE A 156 -6.73 4.07 -0.20
CA ILE A 156 -7.71 3.33 0.60
C ILE A 156 -8.95 3.09 -0.27
N GLY A 157 -9.24 1.81 -0.49
CA GLY A 157 -10.38 1.31 -1.24
C GLY A 157 -11.72 1.65 -0.59
N GLY A 158 -12.79 1.40 -1.32
CA GLY A 158 -14.15 1.74 -0.89
C GLY A 158 -14.42 3.25 -0.84
N THR A 159 -15.39 3.62 -0.02
CA THR A 159 -15.89 4.99 0.13
C THR A 159 -15.77 5.43 1.59
N VAL A 160 -15.41 6.69 1.80
CA VAL A 160 -15.42 7.32 3.13
C VAL A 160 -16.85 7.28 3.68
N GLY A 161 -16.97 6.84 4.94
CA GLY A 161 -18.25 6.66 5.63
C GLY A 161 -18.73 5.21 5.68
N GLU A 162 -18.13 4.31 4.92
CA GLU A 162 -18.41 2.87 5.03
C GLU A 162 -17.76 2.28 6.29
N TYR A 163 -18.50 1.43 7.01
CA TYR A 163 -18.03 0.82 8.27
C TYR A 163 -16.71 0.06 8.12
N GLN A 164 -16.50 -0.59 6.98
CA GLN A 164 -15.30 -1.35 6.65
C GLN A 164 -14.01 -0.50 6.63
N ASN A 165 -14.13 0.81 6.39
CA ASN A 165 -13.00 1.73 6.31
C ASN A 165 -12.65 2.39 7.65
N MET A 166 -13.41 2.15 8.71
CA MET A 166 -13.24 2.86 9.99
C MET A 166 -11.91 2.57 10.71
N VAL A 167 -11.23 1.48 10.32
CA VAL A 167 -9.99 0.98 10.96
C VAL A 167 -8.73 1.23 10.12
N PHE A 168 -8.88 1.83 8.93
CA PHE A 168 -7.81 2.17 7.99
C PHE A 168 -7.58 3.69 7.96
#